data_AF-A0A1M6J5L9-F1
#
_entry.id   AF-A0A1M6J5L9-F1
#
_cell.length_a   1.000
_cell.length_b   1.000
_cell.length_c   1.000
_cell.angle_alpha   90.00
_cell.angle_beta   90.00
_cell.angle_gamma   90.00
#
_symmetry.space_group_name_H-M   'P 1'
#
loop_
_entity.id
_entity.type
_entity.pdbx_description
1 polymer ?
#
loop_
_entity_poly.entity_id
_entity_poly.type
_entity_poly.pdbx_seq_one_letter_code
_entity_poly.pdbx_strand_id
1 'polypeptide(L)' 'MKRKVMGVPAFLIGEDMVVGLDTEKIEALLDFTIQSCPGCRIRMRVPKNKGTLMVTCPKCRHKMKIST' A
#
# COMPACT_ATOMS: atom_id res chain seq x y z
N MET A 1 36.58 0.25 -6.92
CA MET A 1 36.15 1.13 -8.03
C MET A 1 34.65 1.36 -7.89
N LYS A 2 34.19 2.53 -7.41
CA LYS A 2 32.74 2.80 -7.27
C LYS A 2 32.16 3.11 -8.65
N ARG A 3 31.23 2.29 -9.14
CA ARG A 3 30.51 2.59 -10.38
C ARG A 3 29.66 3.84 -10.12
N LYS A 4 29.96 4.95 -10.79
CA LYS A 4 29.11 6.15 -10.88
C LYS A 4 27.85 5.79 -11.68
N VAL A 5 26.96 4.99 -11.10
CA VAL A 5 25.65 4.74 -11.69
C VAL A 5 24.79 5.96 -11.38
N MET A 6 24.75 6.90 -12.32
CA MET A 6 23.68 7.89 -12.39
C MET A 6 22.58 7.26 -13.24
N GLY A 7 21.59 6.69 -12.58
CA GLY A 7 20.44 6.07 -13.23
C GLY A 7 19.24 6.24 -12.31
N VAL A 8 18.12 6.69 -12.88
CA VAL A 8 16.86 6.81 -12.16
C VAL A 8 16.46 5.40 -11.70
N PRO A 9 16.22 5.15 -10.39
CA PRO A 9 15.88 3.82 -9.90
C PRO A 9 14.59 3.36 -10.58
N ALA A 10 14.66 2.19 -11.20
CA ALA A 10 13.51 1.50 -11.74
C ALA A 10 13.05 0.44 -10.74
N PHE A 11 11.79 0.52 -10.29
CA PHE A 11 11.19 -0.48 -9.40
C PHE A 11 10.25 -1.38 -10.19
N LEU A 12 10.27 -2.68 -9.92
CA LEU A 12 9.27 -3.63 -10.39
C LEU A 12 8.23 -3.81 -9.27
N ILE A 13 6.98 -3.45 -9.52
CA ILE A 13 5.86 -3.64 -8.60
C ILE A 13 4.79 -4.43 -9.35
N GLY A 14 4.61 -5.69 -8.97
CA GLY A 14 3.81 -6.61 -9.79
C GLY A 14 4.43 -6.78 -11.17
N GLU A 15 3.66 -6.49 -12.21
CA GLU A 15 4.09 -6.57 -13.62
C GLU A 15 4.56 -5.22 -14.20
N ASP A 16 4.48 -4.15 -13.41
CA ASP A 16 4.76 -2.79 -13.87
C ASP A 16 6.20 -2.34 -13.54
N MET A 17 6.83 -1.66 -14.51
CA MET A 17 8.15 -1.03 -14.36
C MET A 17 8.00 0.48 -14.16
N VAL A 18 8.35 0.97 -12.97
CA VAL A 18 8.29 2.41 -12.64
C VAL A 18 9.69 3.01 -12.71
N VAL A 19 9.94 3.93 -13.65
CA VAL A 19 11.20 4.68 -13.78
C VAL A 19 11.06 6.01 -13.01
N GLY A 20 11.75 6.14 -11.88
CA GLY A 20 11.63 7.31 -11.00
C GLY A 20 10.88 6.99 -9.72
N LEU A 21 11.19 7.72 -8.65
CA LEU A 21 10.43 7.69 -7.40
C LEU A 21 9.14 8.51 -7.58
N ASP A 22 8.28 8.09 -8.49
CA ASP A 22 6.93 8.61 -8.62
C ASP A 22 6.04 7.92 -7.59
N THR A 23 5.93 8.53 -6.41
CA THR A 23 5.21 7.96 -5.26
C THR A 23 3.73 7.76 -5.57
N GLU A 24 3.13 8.61 -6.39
CA GLU A 24 1.71 8.52 -6.75
C GLU A 24 1.46 7.29 -7.63
N LYS A 25 2.32 7.08 -8.64
CA LYS A 25 2.23 5.90 -9.51
C LYS A 25 2.48 4.60 -8.74
N ILE A 26 3.45 4.61 -7.82
CA ILE A 26 3.73 3.47 -6.93
C ILE A 26 2.51 3.16 -6.06
N GLU A 27 1.90 4.18 -5.43
CA GLU A 27 0.74 3.99 -4.56
C GLU A 27 -0.49 3.48 -5.32
N ALA A 28 -0.69 3.89 -6.58
CA ALA A 28 -1.76 3.40 -7.44
C ALA A 28 -1.60 1.91 -7.81
N LEU A 29 -0.36 1.45 -7.98
CA LEU A 29 -0.03 0.06 -8.33
C LEU A 29 -0.10 -0.91 -7.13
N LEU A 30 -0.07 -0.42 -5.90
CA LEU A 30 -0.17 -1.28 -4.72
C LEU A 30 -1.60 -1.81 -4.56
N ASP A 31 -1.75 -3.13 -4.44
CA ASP A 31 -3.03 -3.83 -4.20
C ASP A 31 -3.68 -3.55 -2.84
N PHE A 32 -3.06 -2.72 -1.99
CA PHE A 32 -3.52 -2.43 -0.64
C PHE A 32 -3.43 -0.95 -0.31
N THR A 33 -4.30 -0.51 0.60
CA THR A 33 -4.30 0.80 1.24
C THR A 33 -4.03 0.64 2.74
N ILE A 34 -3.46 1.67 3.37
CA ILE A 34 -3.19 1.68 4.80
C ILE A 34 -4.35 2.37 5.49
N GLN A 35 -5.08 1.63 6.31
CA GLN A 35 -6.21 2.14 7.09
C GLN A 35 -5.89 2.12 8.58
N SER A 36 -6.30 3.17 9.28
CA SER A 36 -6.11 3.29 10.71
C SER A 36 -7.31 2.73 11.46
N CYS A 37 -7.07 1.84 12.42
CA CYS A 37 -8.16 1.32 13.25
C CYS A 37 -8.74 2.41 14.17
N PRO A 38 -10.07 2.62 14.23
CA PRO A 38 -10.67 3.62 15.11
C PRO A 38 -10.52 3.30 16.60
N GLY A 39 -10.45 2.01 16.97
CA GLY A 39 -10.36 1.60 18.38
C GLY A 39 -8.95 1.71 18.98
N CYS A 40 -7.92 1.33 18.24
CA CYS A 40 -6.54 1.28 18.77
C CYS A 40 -5.50 2.06 17.96
N ARG A 41 -5.92 2.74 16.88
CA ARG A 41 -5.08 3.58 16.00
C ARG A 41 -3.91 2.87 15.33
N ILE A 42 -3.88 1.52 15.35
CA ILE A 42 -2.89 0.76 14.58
C ILE A 42 -3.13 0.93 13.08
N ARG A 43 -2.05 1.06 12.32
CA ARG A 43 -2.06 1.09 10.85
C ARG A 43 -2.11 -0.32 10.31
N MET A 44 -3.07 -0.61 9.44
CA MET A 44 -3.35 -1.94 8.91
C MET A 44 -3.41 -1.89 7.39
N ARG A 45 -2.91 -2.93 6.72
CA ARG A 45 -3.09 -3.08 5.27
C ARG A 45 -4.48 -3.63 4.98
N VAL A 46 -5.22 -2.97 4.10
CA VAL A 46 -6.55 -3.37 3.64
C VAL A 46 -6.49 -3.46 2.11
N PRO A 47 -6.97 -4.55 1.49
CA PRO A 47 -6.99 -4.67 0.02
C PRO A 47 -7.72 -3.48 -0.64
N LYS A 48 -7.26 -3.03 -1.79
CA LYS A 48 -7.96 -2.03 -2.63
C LYS A 48 -8.85 -2.73 -3.66
N ASN A 49 -9.89 -2.05 -4.16
CA ASN A 49 -10.73 -2.49 -5.28
C ASN A 49 -11.49 -3.82 -5.04
N LYS A 50 -11.85 -4.13 -3.79
CA LYS A 50 -12.61 -5.34 -3.42
C LYS A 50 -14.06 -5.01 -3.00
N GLY A 51 -14.51 -3.77 -3.18
CA GLY A 51 -15.85 -3.31 -2.78
C GLY A 51 -15.96 -3.04 -1.28
N THR A 52 -17.08 -3.40 -0.66
CA THR A 52 -17.31 -3.15 0.77
C THR A 52 -16.83 -4.33 1.60
N LEU A 53 -15.70 -4.16 2.30
CA LEU A 53 -15.13 -5.18 3.18
C LEU A 53 -15.49 -4.95 4.64
N MET A 54 -15.75 -6.04 5.36
CA MET A 54 -15.79 -6.03 6.83
C MET A 54 -14.41 -6.41 7.36
N VAL A 55 -13.62 -5.40 7.73
CA VAL A 55 -12.25 -5.59 8.23
C VAL A 55 -12.26 -5.73 9.74
N THR A 56 -11.58 -6.75 10.24
CA THR A 56 -11.38 -6.95 11.69
C THR A 56 -9.97 -6.53 12.07
N CYS A 57 -9.84 -5.63 13.05
CA CYS A 57 -8.53 -5.23 13.55
C CYS A 57 -7.84 -6.42 14.28
N PRO A 58 -6.59 -6.78 13.95
CA PRO A 58 -5.91 -7.90 14.59
C PRO A 58 -5.56 -7.63 16.07
N LYS A 59 -5.44 -6.35 16.47
CA LYS A 59 -5.05 -5.97 17.83
C LYS A 59 -6.24 -5.89 18.79
N CYS A 60 -7.30 -5.17 18.42
CA CYS A 60 -8.47 -4.94 19.28
C CYS A 60 -9.73 -5.72 18.87
N ARG A 61 -9.67 -6.49 17.77
CA ARG A 61 -10.80 -7.26 17.21
C ARG A 61 -12.02 -6.43 16.82
N HIS A 62 -11.87 -5.11 16.73
CA HIS A 62 -12.91 -4.21 16.30
C HIS A 62 -13.21 -4.43 14.82
N LYS A 63 -14.49 -4.57 14.48
CA LYS A 63 -14.97 -4.77 13.11
C LYS A 63 -15.39 -3.44 12.52
N MET A 64 -14.89 -3.10 11.34
CA MET A 64 -15.27 -1.88 10.63
C MET A 64 -15.61 -2.19 9.17
N LYS A 65 -16.55 -1.44 8.61
CA LYS A 65 -16.86 -1.49 7.18
C LYS A 65 -15.96 -0.50 6.46
N ILE A 66 -15.25 -0.96 5.45
CA ILE A 66 -14.38 -0.13 4.60
C ILE A 66 -14.80 -0.34 3.16
N SER A 67 -15.14 0.75 2.46
CA SER A 67 -15.30 0.76 1.01
C SER A 67 -13.92 0.91 0.36
N THR A 68 -13.52 -0.09 -0.41
CA THR A 68 -12.20 -0.21 -1.04
C THR A 68 -12.26 -0.13 -2.54
#